data_AF-A0A950GCN5-F1
#
_entry.id   AF-A0A950GCN5-F1
#
_cell.length_a   1.000
_cell.length_b   1.000
_cell.length_c   1.000
_cell.angle_alpha   90.00
_cell.angle_beta   90.00
_cell.angle_gamma   90.00
#
_symmetry.space_group_name_H-M   'P 1'
#
loop_
_entity.id
_entity.type
_entity.pdbx_description
1 polymer ?
#
loop_
_entity_poly.entity_id
_entity_poly.type
_entity_poly.pdbx_seq_one_letter_code
_entity_poly.pdbx_strand_id
1 'polypeptide(L)'
;MWLDTSRRLLTYFGTVVFVDPLTLQVRHGPVGSSPRNVALRMEGADGQLFYAPEGIGGAPIALFKDGAAATASGAHTALSGTGQALRIDFLPDGAVGLSSGKRHVAAEQDGRVTLSRNERRDWETFLPLSESAFELVEWLSVRSWVTQGKRQLITPEQVRVGAEFRLMLGELSLDLRAYVRAGDALLAAPGFQDAPSISVLHQGWRA
;
A
#
# COMPACT_ATOMS: atom_id res chain seq x y z
N MET A 1 8.00 -22.70 7.96
CA MET A 1 7.20 -21.77 8.79
C MET A 1 7.47 -20.39 8.24
N TRP A 2 6.60 -19.90 7.36
CA TRP A 2 6.80 -18.63 6.66
C TRP A 2 6.39 -17.51 7.61
N LEU A 3 7.36 -16.71 8.07
CA LEU A 3 7.04 -15.44 8.70
C LEU A 3 6.39 -14.55 7.64
N ASP A 4 5.38 -13.79 8.05
CA ASP A 4 4.52 -13.00 7.18
C ASP A 4 5.30 -11.96 6.34
N THR A 5 5.71 -12.34 5.13
CA THR A 5 6.36 -11.46 4.15
C THR A 5 5.36 -10.78 3.21
N SER A 6 4.06 -10.89 3.50
CA SER A 6 3.02 -10.21 2.73
C SER A 6 3.00 -8.73 3.08
N ARG A 7 2.93 -7.88 2.06
CA ARG A 7 2.93 -6.41 2.21
C ARG A 7 1.84 -5.80 1.36
N ARG A 8 1.15 -4.79 1.90
CA ARG A 8 0.24 -3.93 1.12
C ARG A 8 1.06 -2.89 0.38
N LEU A 9 0.63 -2.50 -0.82
CA LEU A 9 1.34 -1.50 -1.60
C LEU A 9 0.61 -0.17 -1.55
N LEU A 10 1.26 0.81 -0.92
CA LEU A 10 0.93 2.22 -1.06
C LEU A 10 1.70 2.78 -2.26
N THR A 11 1.02 3.46 -3.16
CA THR A 11 1.67 4.16 -4.28
C THR A 11 2.35 5.43 -3.79
N TYR A 12 3.30 5.95 -4.56
CA TYR A 12 3.91 7.25 -4.27
C TYR A 12 2.86 8.35 -4.03
N PHE A 13 1.72 8.31 -4.73
CA PHE A 13 0.64 9.30 -4.67
C PHE A 13 -0.41 9.04 -3.57
N GLY A 14 -0.15 8.10 -2.66
CA GLY A 14 -1.00 7.87 -1.49
C GLY A 14 -2.26 7.05 -1.75
N THR A 15 -2.31 6.33 -2.87
CA THR A 15 -3.36 5.35 -3.16
C THR A 15 -2.89 3.94 -2.86
N VAL A 16 -3.81 2.98 -2.74
CA VAL A 16 -3.49 1.58 -2.42
C VAL A 16 -3.84 0.68 -3.59
N VAL A 17 -2.99 -0.31 -3.85
CA VAL A 17 -3.21 -1.28 -4.93
C VAL A 17 -4.24 -2.32 -4.49
N PHE A 18 -5.20 -2.60 -5.36
CA PHE A 18 -6.26 -3.58 -5.14
C PHE A 18 -6.65 -4.26 -6.45
N VAL A 19 -7.39 -5.35 -6.36
CA VAL A 19 -8.11 -5.97 -7.46
C VAL A 19 -9.56 -5.52 -7.37
N ASP A 20 -10.04 -4.86 -8.41
CA ASP A 20 -11.45 -4.51 -8.53
C ASP A 20 -12.29 -5.80 -8.63
N PRO A 21 -13.17 -6.11 -7.67
CA PRO A 21 -13.90 -7.37 -7.66
C PRO A 21 -14.90 -7.50 -8.82
N LEU A 22 -15.30 -6.39 -9.46
CA LEU A 22 -16.25 -6.39 -10.57
C LEU A 22 -15.55 -6.64 -11.91
N THR A 23 -14.45 -5.93 -12.15
CA THR A 23 -13.70 -6.00 -13.42
C THR A 23 -12.55 -6.99 -13.37
N LEU A 24 -12.20 -7.44 -12.17
CA LEU A 24 -11.03 -8.25 -11.86
C LEU A 24 -9.71 -7.59 -12.25
N GLN A 25 -9.71 -6.28 -12.50
CA GLN A 25 -8.50 -5.56 -12.88
C GLN A 25 -7.70 -5.14 -11.65
N VAL A 26 -6.37 -5.14 -11.74
CA VAL A 26 -5.53 -4.51 -10.73
C VAL A 26 -5.56 -3.00 -10.93
N ARG A 27 -5.97 -2.31 -9.87
CA ARG A 27 -6.20 -0.87 -9.83
C ARG A 27 -5.55 -0.29 -8.58
N HIS A 28 -5.56 1.03 -8.49
CA HIS A 28 -5.26 1.72 -7.24
C HIS A 28 -6.28 2.82 -6.99
N GLY A 29 -6.49 3.15 -5.71
CA GLY A 29 -7.50 4.10 -5.28
C GLY A 29 -7.30 4.59 -3.85
N PRO A 30 -8.19 5.46 -3.34
CA PRO A 30 -8.05 6.05 -2.01
C PRO A 30 -7.98 5.01 -0.90
N VAL A 31 -7.18 5.30 0.12
CA VAL A 31 -7.12 4.49 1.35
C VAL A 31 -8.46 4.60 2.10
N GLY A 32 -9.01 3.47 2.54
CA GLY A 32 -10.27 3.40 3.28
C GLY A 32 -11.53 3.18 2.45
N SER A 33 -11.48 3.45 1.13
CA SER A 33 -12.60 3.11 0.21
C SER A 33 -12.25 1.99 -0.77
N SER A 34 -10.97 1.62 -0.88
CA SER A 34 -10.49 0.61 -1.81
C SER A 34 -10.36 -0.77 -1.13
N PRO A 35 -10.69 -1.88 -1.82
CA PRO A 35 -10.56 -3.23 -1.27
C PRO A 35 -9.15 -3.60 -0.79
N ARG A 36 -9.07 -4.38 0.31
CA ARG A 36 -7.80 -4.89 0.88
C ARG A 36 -7.43 -6.27 0.36
N ASN A 37 -7.46 -6.46 -0.95
CA ASN A 37 -7.39 -7.79 -1.55
C ASN A 37 -6.14 -8.05 -2.39
N VAL A 38 -5.11 -7.20 -2.29
CA VAL A 38 -3.80 -7.41 -2.92
C VAL A 38 -2.69 -7.43 -1.89
N ALA A 39 -1.76 -8.37 -2.03
CA ALA A 39 -0.53 -8.44 -1.25
C ALA A 39 0.68 -8.63 -2.19
N LEU A 40 1.78 -7.97 -1.89
CA LEU A 40 3.11 -8.30 -2.41
C LEU A 40 3.76 -9.30 -1.45
N ARG A 41 4.12 -10.48 -1.94
CA ARG A 41 5.04 -11.38 -1.23
C ARG A 41 6.46 -11.11 -1.69
N MET A 42 7.38 -11.02 -0.75
CA MET A 42 8.78 -10.71 -1.00
C MET A 42 9.68 -11.82 -0.46
N GLU A 43 10.66 -12.23 -1.25
CA GLU A 43 11.74 -13.12 -0.87
C GLU A 43 13.07 -12.53 -1.38
N GLY A 44 13.74 -11.75 -0.52
CA GLY A 44 14.90 -10.97 -0.94
C GLY A 44 14.54 -9.97 -2.04
N ALA A 45 15.24 -10.06 -3.18
CA ALA A 45 15.01 -9.19 -4.34
C ALA A 45 13.93 -9.72 -5.30
N ASP A 46 13.33 -10.86 -4.99
CA ASP A 46 12.25 -11.46 -5.78
C ASP A 46 10.90 -11.22 -5.09
N GLY A 47 9.86 -11.06 -5.90
CA GLY A 47 8.51 -10.83 -5.39
C GLY A 47 7.42 -11.24 -6.34
N GLN A 48 6.21 -11.29 -5.80
CA GLN A 48 5.01 -11.61 -6.56
C GLN A 48 3.77 -10.99 -5.91
N LEU A 49 2.88 -10.47 -6.75
CA LEU A 49 1.57 -9.99 -6.30
C LEU A 49 0.58 -11.15 -6.19
N PHE A 50 -0.26 -11.10 -5.16
CA PHE A 50 -1.30 -12.06 -4.87
C PHE A 50 -2.63 -11.35 -4.63
N TYR A 51 -3.68 -11.88 -5.22
CA TYR A 51 -5.06 -11.59 -4.91
C TYR A 51 -5.47 -12.42 -3.70
N ALA A 52 -5.72 -11.79 -2.57
CA ALA A 52 -6.07 -12.43 -1.31
C ALA A 52 -7.31 -11.74 -0.71
N PRO A 53 -8.52 -12.05 -1.21
CA PRO A 53 -9.74 -11.62 -0.55
C PRO A 53 -9.84 -12.29 0.83
N GLU A 54 -10.43 -11.60 1.81
CA GLU A 54 -10.52 -12.06 3.20
C GLU A 54 -10.99 -13.52 3.30
N GLY A 55 -10.23 -14.35 4.01
CA GLY A 55 -10.60 -15.74 4.33
C GLY A 55 -10.40 -16.78 3.22
N ILE A 56 -9.87 -16.42 2.04
CA ILE A 56 -9.64 -17.37 0.94
C ILE A 56 -8.14 -17.41 0.58
N GLY A 57 -7.63 -18.62 0.32
CA GLY A 57 -6.25 -18.81 -0.15
C GLY A 57 -5.95 -17.94 -1.37
N GLY A 58 -4.90 -17.14 -1.28
CA GLY A 58 -4.61 -16.13 -2.32
C GLY A 58 -4.15 -16.74 -3.64
N ALA A 59 -4.53 -16.10 -4.76
CA ALA A 59 -4.14 -16.47 -6.11
C ALA A 59 -3.08 -15.49 -6.66
N PRO A 60 -2.05 -15.95 -7.36
CA PRO A 60 -1.02 -15.06 -7.87
C PRO A 60 -1.56 -14.18 -9.03
N ILE A 61 -1.13 -12.93 -9.08
CA ILE A 61 -1.59 -11.91 -10.05
C ILE A 61 -0.61 -11.83 -11.22
N ALA A 62 -1.14 -11.70 -12.43
CA ALA A 62 -0.36 -11.38 -13.62
C ALA A 62 -0.61 -9.93 -14.08
N LEU A 63 0.47 -9.20 -14.36
CA LEU A 63 0.41 -7.82 -14.83
C LEU A 63 0.71 -7.75 -16.33
N PHE A 64 -0.10 -7.01 -17.10
CA PHE A 64 0.13 -6.80 -18.53
C PHE A 64 0.34 -5.32 -18.84
N LYS A 65 0.72 -5.06 -20.10
CA LYS A 65 1.04 -3.72 -20.60
C LYS A 65 -0.17 -2.78 -20.55
N ASP A 66 -1.37 -3.29 -20.81
CA ASP A 66 -2.59 -2.47 -20.95
C ASP A 66 -3.52 -2.56 -19.73
N GLY A 67 -3.08 -3.26 -18.68
CA GLY A 67 -3.84 -3.54 -17.46
C GLY A 67 -3.45 -4.90 -16.90
N ALA A 68 -3.88 -5.21 -15.69
CA ALA A 68 -3.60 -6.47 -15.02
C ALA A 68 -4.90 -7.12 -14.55
N ALA A 69 -4.96 -8.45 -14.48
CA ALA A 69 -6.17 -9.18 -14.10
C ALA A 69 -5.89 -10.21 -12.99
N ALA A 70 -6.82 -10.33 -12.04
CA ALA A 70 -6.84 -11.37 -11.01
C ALA A 70 -7.97 -12.35 -11.26
N THR A 71 -7.77 -13.63 -10.98
CA THR A 71 -8.71 -14.67 -11.41
C THR A 71 -9.87 -14.85 -10.44
N ALA A 72 -11.10 -14.68 -10.92
CA ALA A 72 -12.27 -15.41 -10.47
C ALA A 72 -13.22 -15.61 -11.68
N SER A 73 -13.17 -16.79 -12.31
CA SER A 73 -14.13 -17.20 -13.36
C SER A 73 -14.09 -16.46 -14.71
N GLY A 74 -13.21 -16.91 -15.61
CA GLY A 74 -13.48 -17.00 -17.07
C GLY A 74 -13.60 -15.70 -17.90
N ALA A 75 -12.69 -15.55 -18.87
CA ALA A 75 -12.60 -14.52 -19.93
C ALA A 75 -12.00 -13.16 -19.49
N HIS A 76 -10.93 -12.60 -20.06
CA HIS A 76 -10.11 -12.91 -21.23
C HIS A 76 -8.60 -12.90 -20.89
N THR A 77 -7.92 -13.96 -21.35
CA THR A 77 -6.47 -14.03 -21.67
C THR A 77 -5.45 -13.58 -20.63
N ALA A 78 -5.26 -14.41 -19.60
CA ALA A 78 -4.05 -14.46 -18.79
C ALA A 78 -3.91 -15.83 -18.10
N LEU A 79 -3.97 -16.90 -18.88
CA LEU A 79 -3.59 -18.23 -18.41
C LEU A 79 -2.08 -18.28 -18.20
N SER A 80 -1.63 -18.14 -16.95
CA SER A 80 -0.47 -18.88 -16.44
C SER A 80 -0.62 -18.97 -14.94
N GLY A 81 -0.91 -20.16 -14.42
CA GLY A 81 -1.16 -20.45 -13.01
C GLY A 81 0.02 -20.21 -12.07
N THR A 82 1.04 -19.46 -12.51
CA THR A 82 2.23 -19.11 -11.74
C THR A 82 2.27 -17.64 -11.33
N GLY A 83 1.40 -16.78 -11.87
CA GLY A 83 1.48 -15.31 -11.72
C GLY A 83 2.73 -14.67 -12.32
N GLN A 84 2.84 -13.35 -12.15
CA GLN A 84 3.99 -12.57 -12.63
C GLN A 84 5.08 -12.52 -11.56
N ALA A 85 6.25 -13.11 -11.86
CA ALA A 85 7.45 -12.89 -11.07
C ALA A 85 7.95 -11.45 -11.28
N LEU A 86 8.28 -10.80 -10.17
CA LEU A 86 8.75 -9.43 -10.11
C LEU A 86 10.12 -9.38 -9.46
N ARG A 87 10.99 -8.53 -9.99
CA ARG A 87 12.20 -8.08 -9.33
C ARG A 87 11.86 -6.84 -8.49
N ILE A 88 12.38 -6.81 -7.28
CA ILE A 88 12.21 -5.74 -6.31
C ILE A 88 13.50 -4.92 -6.30
N ASP A 89 13.38 -3.67 -6.72
CA ASP A 89 14.45 -2.70 -6.61
C ASP A 89 14.26 -1.90 -5.32
N PHE A 90 14.99 -2.23 -4.28
CA PHE A 90 14.95 -1.52 -3.00
C PHE A 90 15.47 -0.09 -3.16
N LEU A 91 14.68 0.87 -2.68
CA LEU A 91 14.98 2.29 -2.71
C LEU A 91 15.31 2.80 -1.30
N PRO A 92 15.85 4.03 -1.18
CA PRO A 92 15.98 4.68 0.11
C PRO A 92 14.65 4.70 0.88
N ASP A 93 14.77 4.71 2.21
CA ASP A 93 13.64 4.88 3.13
C ASP A 93 12.57 3.78 3.06
N GLY A 94 12.90 2.61 2.52
CA GLY A 94 12.01 1.45 2.49
C GLY A 94 11.03 1.42 1.30
N ALA A 95 11.08 2.41 0.42
CA ALA A 95 10.34 2.37 -0.84
C ALA A 95 10.90 1.28 -1.77
N VAL A 96 10.13 0.89 -2.78
CA VAL A 96 10.51 -0.12 -3.77
C VAL A 96 10.04 0.27 -5.16
N GLY A 97 10.82 -0.12 -6.17
CA GLY A 97 10.34 -0.29 -7.53
C GLY A 97 10.06 -1.78 -7.79
N LEU A 98 9.06 -2.05 -8.62
CA LEU A 98 8.72 -3.41 -9.05
C LEU A 98 8.93 -3.52 -10.55
N SER A 99 9.59 -4.58 -11.03
CA SER A 99 9.85 -4.77 -12.45
C SER A 99 9.75 -6.21 -12.90
N SER A 100 9.53 -6.42 -14.19
CA SER A 100 9.72 -7.72 -14.83
C SER A 100 10.38 -7.53 -16.19
N GLY A 101 11.52 -8.21 -16.38
CA GLY A 101 12.39 -7.93 -17.51
C GLY A 101 12.86 -6.47 -17.50
N LYS A 102 12.56 -5.73 -18.57
CA LYS A 102 12.93 -4.30 -18.74
C LYS A 102 11.80 -3.32 -18.44
N ARG A 103 10.67 -3.81 -17.90
CA ARG A 103 9.50 -2.98 -17.64
C ARG A 103 9.22 -2.87 -16.15
N HIS A 104 8.75 -1.70 -15.75
CA HIS A 104 8.37 -1.37 -14.39
C HIS A 104 6.84 -1.37 -14.24
N VAL A 105 6.41 -1.77 -13.05
CA VAL A 105 5.02 -1.66 -12.62
C VAL A 105 4.72 -0.20 -12.35
N ALA A 106 3.60 0.31 -12.85
CA ALA A 106 3.21 1.70 -12.75
C ALA A 106 1.75 1.83 -12.27
N ALA A 107 1.52 2.73 -11.32
CA ALA A 107 0.20 3.08 -10.81
C ALA A 107 -0.38 4.25 -11.62
N GLU A 108 -0.83 4.02 -12.85
CA GLU A 108 -1.26 5.05 -13.81
C GLU A 108 -2.29 6.06 -13.25
N GLN A 109 -2.27 7.30 -13.75
CA GLN A 109 -3.15 8.39 -13.29
C GLN A 109 -4.65 8.06 -13.35
N ASP A 110 -5.06 7.19 -14.28
CA ASP A 110 -6.46 6.75 -14.46
C ASP A 110 -6.89 5.64 -13.48
N GLY A 111 -6.04 5.30 -12.51
CA GLY A 111 -6.31 4.28 -11.50
C GLY A 111 -5.94 2.87 -11.93
N ARG A 112 -5.38 2.65 -13.13
CA ARG A 112 -4.89 1.32 -13.55
C ARG A 112 -3.51 1.04 -12.95
N VAL A 113 -3.21 -0.25 -12.75
CA VAL A 113 -1.84 -0.72 -12.47
C VAL A 113 -1.34 -1.53 -13.67
N THR A 114 -0.24 -1.10 -14.28
CA THR A 114 0.28 -1.69 -15.53
C THR A 114 1.74 -2.11 -15.40
N LEU A 115 2.20 -3.00 -16.28
CA LEU A 115 3.63 -3.35 -16.45
C LEU A 115 4.10 -2.87 -17.83
N SER A 116 4.33 -1.56 -17.95
CA SER A 116 4.45 -0.89 -19.26
C SER A 116 5.65 0.06 -19.40
N ARG A 117 6.19 0.57 -18.29
CA ARG A 117 7.14 1.68 -18.27
C ARG A 117 8.58 1.20 -18.36
N ASN A 118 9.43 1.87 -19.14
CA ASN A 118 10.84 1.48 -19.30
C ASN A 118 11.77 2.13 -18.26
N GLU A 119 11.26 3.10 -17.50
CA GLU A 119 12.00 3.83 -16.48
C GLU A 119 11.17 3.85 -15.21
N ARG A 120 11.85 3.88 -14.07
CA ARG A 120 11.23 4.06 -12.76
C ARG A 120 11.30 5.53 -12.34
N ARG A 121 10.14 6.11 -12.07
CA ARG A 121 9.92 7.44 -11.49
C ARG A 121 8.84 7.33 -10.40
N ASP A 122 8.15 8.43 -10.10
CA ASP A 122 7.15 8.50 -9.03
C ASP A 122 6.01 7.49 -9.22
N TRP A 123 5.50 7.35 -10.44
CA TRP A 123 4.40 6.44 -10.77
C TRP A 123 4.77 4.95 -10.65
N GLU A 124 6.06 4.63 -10.68
CA GLU A 124 6.61 3.28 -10.56
C GLU A 124 7.20 2.99 -9.17
N THR A 125 6.91 3.85 -8.20
CA THR A 125 7.47 3.80 -6.84
C THR A 125 6.36 3.51 -5.82
N PHE A 126 6.63 2.54 -4.95
CA PHE A 126 5.67 2.03 -3.96
C PHE A 126 6.32 1.95 -2.58
N LEU A 127 5.50 2.02 -1.53
CA LEU A 127 5.90 1.74 -0.16
C LEU A 127 5.19 0.45 0.30
N PRO A 128 5.93 -0.65 0.52
CA PRO A 128 5.37 -1.88 1.08
C PRO A 128 5.11 -1.69 2.57
N LEU A 129 3.85 -1.82 2.97
CA LEU A 129 3.39 -1.72 4.36
C LEU A 129 3.13 -3.11 4.92
N SER A 130 3.49 -3.35 6.19
CA SER A 130 2.96 -4.49 6.97
C SER A 130 1.44 -4.37 7.09
N GLU A 131 0.76 -5.47 7.43
CA GLU A 131 -0.69 -5.42 7.66
C GLU A 131 -1.05 -4.44 8.78
N SER A 132 -0.32 -4.46 9.90
CA SER A 132 -0.52 -3.54 11.01
C SER A 132 -0.31 -2.07 10.63
N ALA A 133 0.72 -1.77 9.83
CA ALA A 133 0.95 -0.41 9.35
C ALA A 133 -0.16 0.06 8.41
N PHE A 134 -0.62 -0.81 7.52
CA PHE A 134 -1.73 -0.50 6.63
C PHE A 134 -3.03 -0.27 7.39
N GLU A 135 -3.36 -1.15 8.34
CA GLU A 135 -4.53 -1.01 9.22
C GLU A 135 -4.51 0.31 9.96
N LEU A 136 -3.35 0.76 10.45
CA LEU A 136 -3.23 2.08 11.08
C LEU A 136 -3.58 3.20 10.10
N VAL A 137 -2.96 3.21 8.92
CA VAL A 137 -3.17 4.28 7.93
C VAL A 137 -4.65 4.34 7.54
N GLU A 138 -5.29 3.20 7.38
CA GLU A 138 -6.72 3.15 7.10
C GLU A 138 -7.58 3.59 8.28
N TRP A 139 -7.28 3.09 9.48
CA TRP A 139 -7.99 3.45 10.71
C TRP A 139 -7.96 4.96 10.96
N LEU A 140 -6.83 5.60 10.65
CA LEU A 140 -6.62 7.04 10.66
C LEU A 140 -7.47 7.77 9.62
N SER A 141 -7.56 7.23 8.41
CA SER A 141 -8.19 7.86 7.24
C SER A 141 -9.71 7.91 7.30
N VAL A 142 -10.36 7.10 8.15
CA VAL A 142 -11.83 6.99 8.21
C VAL A 142 -12.44 7.58 9.49
N ARG A 143 -11.66 8.28 10.31
CA ARG A 143 -12.09 8.81 11.62
C ARG A 143 -11.86 10.29 11.77
N SER A 144 -12.68 10.90 12.63
CA SER A 144 -12.47 12.25 13.12
C SER A 144 -11.47 12.26 14.28
N TRP A 145 -10.64 13.31 14.34
CA TRP A 145 -9.64 13.52 15.37
C TRP A 145 -9.85 14.87 16.05
N VAL A 146 -9.41 14.99 17.30
CA VAL A 146 -9.33 16.29 17.97
C VAL A 146 -7.89 16.55 18.38
N THR A 147 -7.31 17.66 17.95
CA THR A 147 -5.96 18.04 18.36
C THR A 147 -5.98 18.42 19.85
N GLN A 148 -5.07 17.89 20.67
CA GLN A 148 -5.04 18.24 22.10
C GLN A 148 -4.77 19.73 22.35
N GLY A 149 -3.85 20.34 21.60
CA GLY A 149 -3.45 21.74 21.83
C GLY A 149 -4.49 22.78 21.39
N LYS A 150 -5.00 22.66 20.16
CA LYS A 150 -5.94 23.65 19.58
C LYS A 150 -7.42 23.29 19.79
N ARG A 151 -7.71 22.09 20.30
CA ARG A 151 -9.06 21.49 20.33
C ARG A 151 -9.78 21.56 18.97
N GLN A 152 -9.00 21.57 17.89
CA GLN A 152 -9.52 21.59 16.54
C GLN A 152 -10.00 20.20 16.14
N LEU A 153 -11.23 20.12 15.64
CA LEU A 153 -11.76 18.92 14.98
C LEU A 153 -11.09 18.78 13.61
N ILE A 154 -10.53 17.60 13.36
CA ILE A 154 -10.07 17.14 12.05
C ILE A 154 -11.10 16.10 11.62
N THR A 155 -11.81 16.41 10.54
CA THR A 155 -12.80 15.51 9.95
C THR A 155 -12.10 14.47 9.04
N PRO A 156 -12.72 13.32 8.73
CA PRO A 156 -12.12 12.32 7.84
C PRO A 156 -11.70 12.89 6.48
N GLU A 157 -12.43 13.88 5.96
CA GLU A 157 -12.14 14.56 4.70
C GLU A 157 -10.86 15.40 4.75
N GLN A 158 -10.41 15.75 5.95
CA GLN A 158 -9.15 16.45 6.21
C GLN A 158 -7.99 15.48 6.49
N VAL A 159 -8.27 14.17 6.47
CA VAL A 159 -7.25 13.12 6.53
C VAL A 159 -6.99 12.61 5.12
N ARG A 160 -5.73 12.70 4.68
CA ARG A 160 -5.36 12.25 3.33
C ARG A 160 -3.99 11.62 3.33
N VAL A 161 -3.85 10.48 2.66
CA VAL A 161 -2.54 9.97 2.26
C VAL A 161 -2.20 10.62 0.92
N GLY A 162 -1.13 11.39 0.89
CA GLY A 162 -0.69 12.16 -0.26
C GLY A 162 0.61 11.64 -0.86
N ALA A 163 1.15 12.45 -1.77
CA ALA A 163 2.43 12.20 -2.41
C ALA A 163 3.59 12.02 -1.40
N GLU A 164 4.68 11.40 -1.84
CA GLU A 164 5.86 11.13 -1.01
C GLU A 164 5.58 10.30 0.25
N PHE A 165 4.54 9.46 0.21
CA PHE A 165 4.14 8.61 1.33
C PHE A 165 3.83 9.39 2.61
N ARG A 166 3.17 10.55 2.48
CA ARG A 166 2.78 11.37 3.62
C ARG A 166 1.33 11.16 4.01
N LEU A 167 1.08 10.94 5.29
CA LEU A 167 -0.26 11.03 5.87
C LEU A 167 -0.48 12.42 6.46
N MET A 168 -1.47 13.12 5.96
CA MET A 168 -1.89 14.42 6.48
C MET A 168 -3.07 14.22 7.43
N LEU A 169 -2.98 14.79 8.63
CA LEU A 169 -4.04 14.84 9.63
C LEU A 169 -4.33 16.32 9.93
N GLY A 170 -5.19 16.94 9.12
CA GLY A 170 -5.32 18.40 9.10
C GLY A 170 -4.00 19.07 8.69
N GLU A 171 -3.43 19.89 9.56
CA GLU A 171 -2.13 20.56 9.35
C GLU A 171 -0.92 19.69 9.71
N LEU A 172 -1.13 18.54 10.38
CA LEU A 172 -0.04 17.64 10.73
C LEU A 172 0.34 16.78 9.53
N SER A 173 1.64 16.61 9.32
CA SER A 173 2.21 15.75 8.28
C SER A 173 3.04 14.64 8.91
N LEU A 174 2.74 13.40 8.56
CA LEU A 174 3.43 12.20 8.99
C LEU A 174 4.14 11.56 7.81
N ASP A 175 5.44 11.32 7.93
CA ASP A 175 6.20 10.55 6.93
C ASP A 175 6.07 9.05 7.20
N LEU A 176 5.29 8.33 6.38
CA LEU A 176 5.01 6.91 6.58
C LEU A 176 6.28 6.05 6.41
N ARG A 177 7.31 6.54 5.72
CA ARG A 177 8.59 5.83 5.59
C ARG A 177 9.35 5.73 6.90
N ALA A 178 9.20 6.71 7.79
CA ALA A 178 9.79 6.67 9.12
C ALA A 178 9.20 5.53 9.95
N TYR A 179 7.90 5.29 9.81
CA TYR A 179 7.19 4.20 10.51
C TYR A 179 7.60 2.82 9.99
N VAL A 180 7.70 2.64 8.67
CA VAL A 180 8.19 1.38 8.08
C VAL A 180 9.61 1.05 8.56
N ARG A 181 10.48 2.06 8.69
CA ARG A 181 11.87 1.89 9.16
C ARG A 181 12.00 1.55 10.63
N ALA A 182 11.14 2.11 11.48
CA ALA A 182 11.18 1.84 12.92
C ALA A 182 10.83 0.38 13.27
N GLY A 183 10.41 -0.41 12.27
CA GLY A 183 9.73 -1.68 12.47
C GLY A 183 8.38 -1.44 13.13
N ASP A 184 7.55 -2.47 13.19
CA ASP A 184 6.25 -2.39 13.86
C ASP A 184 6.35 -2.04 15.37
N ALA A 185 7.50 -1.64 15.92
CA ALA A 185 7.72 -1.27 17.32
C ALA A 185 6.85 -0.10 17.81
N LEU A 186 6.49 0.87 16.95
CA LEU A 186 5.51 1.91 17.29
C LEU A 186 4.06 1.38 17.27
N LEU A 187 3.82 0.24 16.63
CA LEU A 187 2.50 -0.37 16.37
C LEU A 187 2.23 -1.63 17.21
N ALA A 188 3.28 -2.23 17.77
CA ALA A 188 3.24 -3.43 18.59
C ALA A 188 2.78 -3.14 20.03
N ALA A 189 2.44 -1.89 20.35
CA ALA A 189 1.73 -1.55 21.56
C ALA A 189 0.33 -2.22 21.50
N PRO A 190 0.03 -3.20 22.37
CA PRO A 190 -1.28 -3.84 22.40
C PRO A 190 -2.37 -2.77 22.60
N GLY A 191 -3.43 -2.83 21.80
CA GLY A 191 -4.57 -1.92 21.93
C GLY A 191 -4.41 -0.56 21.24
N PHE A 192 -3.51 -0.38 20.27
CA PHE A 192 -3.47 0.86 19.49
C PHE A 192 -4.78 1.14 18.74
N GLN A 193 -5.46 0.10 18.25
CA GLN A 193 -6.80 0.24 17.63
C GLN A 193 -7.86 0.76 18.61
N ASP A 194 -7.62 0.56 19.92
CA ASP A 194 -8.44 1.03 21.04
C ASP A 194 -7.83 2.26 21.74
N ALA A 195 -6.67 2.75 21.28
CA ALA A 195 -6.00 3.86 21.91
C ALA A 195 -6.76 5.15 21.57
N PRO A 196 -7.27 5.89 22.56
CA PRO A 196 -8.11 7.07 22.34
C PRO A 196 -7.32 8.28 21.82
N SER A 197 -6.01 8.14 21.60
CA SER A 197 -5.12 9.22 21.17
C SER A 197 -3.90 8.68 20.45
N ILE A 198 -3.45 9.40 19.43
CA ILE A 198 -2.15 9.18 18.78
C ILE A 198 -1.23 10.33 19.14
N SER A 199 -0.06 10.00 19.66
CA SER A 199 1.04 10.94 19.83
C SER A 199 1.86 11.01 18.56
N VAL A 200 1.59 12.03 17.75
CA VAL A 200 2.42 12.36 16.60
C VAL A 200 3.61 13.17 17.07
N LEU A 201 4.81 12.58 17.02
CA LEU A 201 6.05 13.31 17.26
C LEU A 201 6.28 14.28 16.09
N HIS A 202 5.86 15.53 16.26
CA HIS A 202 6.20 16.60 15.33
C HIS A 202 7.64 17.07 15.63
N GLN A 203 8.56 16.78 14.71
CA GLN A 203 9.99 17.17 14.74
C GLN A 203 10.85 16.56 15.86
N GLY A 204 11.07 15.25 15.78
CA GLY A 204 12.17 14.61 16.48
C GLY A 204 11.95 14.48 17.98
N TRP A 205 12.71 13.57 18.56
CA TRP A 205 12.67 13.23 19.97
C TRP A 205 12.77 14.45 20.89
N ARG A 206 12.00 14.41 22.00
CA ARG A 206 12.49 14.70 23.36
C ARG A 206 11.45 14.32 24.43
N ALA A 207 11.76 13.28 25.20
CA ALA A 207 11.96 13.37 26.65
C ALA A 207 12.91 12.22 27.04
#